data_AF-A0A670JWN4-F1
#
_entry.id   AF-A0A670JWN4-F1
#
_cell.length_a   1.000
_cell.length_b   1.000
_cell.length_c   1.000
_cell.angle_alpha   90.00
_cell.angle_beta   90.00
_cell.angle_gamma   90.00
#
_symmetry.space_group_name_H-M   'P 1'
#
loop_
_entity.id
_entity.type
_entity.pdbx_description
1 polymer ?
#
loop_
_entity_poly.entity_id
_entity_poly.type
_entity_poly.pdbx_seq_one_letter_code
_entity_poly.pdbx_strand_id
1 'polypeptide(L)'
;MLGATQPVPNPISYYMHRSPWWFHQFETLFNHFIELAVPFLIFLGRRLCLVHGILQILFQVLLIMSGNLSFLNWLTIVPSIACFDDAALGFLFSSKEQGLKARVQEMQAGVAEGKTEPLRCGCYIRKGVNLSFGVLIAFLSIPVVINLLSSRQVMNTSFNPLRIVNTYGAFGSITKDRTEVIIQGTSSLDPNDPAAIWEEYEFKCKPGDLHRRPCLISPYHYRLDWLMWFAAFQTYEQNEWIIHLAGKLLANEKEVLSLIAFNPFEGKAPPRWVRGEHYRYKFSRPGGNHARDGKWWIRKRIGPYFPPVHLEGLKKFFEARNWPQPKQDG
;
A
#
# COMPACT_ATOMS: atom_id res chain seq x y z
N MET A 1 9.78 10.84 7.38
CA MET A 1 9.32 10.17 8.65
C MET A 1 8.41 8.95 8.41
N LEU A 2 8.10 8.58 7.15
CA LEU A 2 7.01 7.67 6.79
C LEU A 2 7.38 6.17 6.83
N GLY A 3 8.66 5.80 6.78
CA GLY A 3 9.05 4.39 6.56
C GLY A 3 8.65 3.38 7.65
N ALA A 4 8.60 3.80 8.92
CA ALA A 4 8.31 2.86 10.03
C ALA A 4 6.82 2.57 10.22
N THR A 5 5.94 3.50 9.86
CA THR A 5 4.48 3.39 10.08
C THR A 5 3.75 2.84 8.86
N GLN A 6 4.44 2.63 7.74
CA GLN A 6 3.90 2.01 6.53
C GLN A 6 3.32 0.61 6.80
N PRO A 7 2.32 0.17 6.01
CA PRO A 7 1.69 -1.14 6.16
C PRO A 7 2.70 -2.29 6.17
N VAL A 8 3.49 -2.38 5.10
CA VAL A 8 4.59 -3.34 4.97
C VAL A 8 5.88 -2.54 4.74
N PRO A 9 6.67 -2.28 5.79
CA PRO A 9 7.92 -1.57 5.65
C PRO A 9 8.92 -2.46 4.92
N ASN A 10 9.87 -1.85 4.22
CA ASN A 10 10.92 -2.58 3.53
C ASN A 10 12.26 -2.46 4.27
N PRO A 11 13.30 -3.23 3.89
CA PRO A 11 14.60 -3.16 4.54
C PRO A 11 15.27 -1.78 4.47
N ILE A 12 15.00 -1.00 3.42
CA ILE A 12 15.57 0.33 3.22
C ILE A 12 14.91 1.33 4.18
N SER A 13 13.61 1.16 4.46
CA SER A 13 12.87 1.95 5.45
C SER A 13 13.54 1.94 6.82
N TYR A 14 14.15 0.81 7.21
CA TYR A 14 14.89 0.67 8.48
C TYR A 14 16.05 1.67 8.58
N TYR A 15 16.84 1.80 7.51
CA TYR A 15 17.98 2.72 7.45
C TYR A 15 17.51 4.17 7.27
N MET A 16 16.57 4.41 6.36
CA MET A 16 16.04 5.75 6.09
C MET A 16 15.34 6.35 7.31
N HIS A 17 14.69 5.55 8.15
CA HIS A 17 14.05 6.02 9.38
C HIS A 17 15.05 6.63 10.38
N ARG A 18 16.34 6.32 10.24
CA ARG A 18 17.41 6.82 11.12
C ARG A 18 18.19 7.98 10.51
N SER A 19 17.78 8.45 9.32
CA SER A 19 18.39 9.62 8.69
C SER A 19 18.26 10.88 9.57
N PRO A 20 19.16 11.85 9.41
CA PRO A 20 19.09 13.11 10.14
C PRO A 20 17.76 13.84 9.91
N TRP A 21 17.35 14.67 10.89
CA TRP A 21 16.10 15.43 10.81
C TRP A 21 16.02 16.33 9.55
N TRP A 22 17.12 16.97 9.15
CA TRP A 22 17.16 17.81 7.95
C TRP A 22 16.86 17.02 6.67
N PHE A 23 17.26 15.76 6.61
CA PHE A 23 16.98 14.87 5.48
C PHE A 23 15.48 14.60 5.38
N HIS A 24 14.80 14.42 6.51
CA HIS A 24 13.35 14.24 6.53
C HIS A 24 12.57 15.52 6.18
N GLN A 25 13.08 16.69 6.54
CA GLN A 25 12.50 17.96 6.08
C GLN A 25 12.65 18.11 4.57
N PHE A 26 13.83 17.79 4.03
CA PHE A 26 14.07 17.79 2.59
C PHE A 26 13.16 16.79 1.87
N GLU A 27 13.03 15.57 2.37
CA GLU A 27 12.11 14.54 1.84
C GLU A 27 10.68 15.07 1.75
N THR A 28 10.22 15.75 2.79
CA THR A 28 8.86 16.33 2.84
C THR A 28 8.72 17.49 1.86
N LEU A 29 9.69 18.39 1.79
CA LEU A 29 9.67 19.50 0.83
C LEU A 29 9.68 19.00 -0.62
N PHE A 30 10.54 18.03 -0.91
CA PHE A 30 10.64 17.39 -2.22
C PHE A 30 9.33 16.69 -2.59
N ASN A 31 8.69 15.99 -1.65
CA ASN A 31 7.35 15.41 -1.85
C ASN A 31 6.33 16.48 -2.27
N HIS A 32 6.25 17.61 -1.54
CA HIS A 32 5.33 18.70 -1.91
C HIS A 32 5.67 19.32 -3.27
N PHE A 33 6.95 19.47 -3.59
CA PHE A 33 7.38 19.98 -4.89
C PHE A 33 6.96 19.05 -6.03
N ILE A 34 7.22 17.75 -5.91
CA ILE A 34 6.84 16.76 -6.93
C ILE A 34 5.32 16.63 -7.04
N GLU A 35 4.58 16.66 -5.94
CA GLU A 35 3.12 16.46 -5.98
C GLU A 35 2.33 17.72 -6.37
N LEU A 36 2.84 18.92 -6.06
CA LEU A 36 2.11 20.16 -6.30
C LEU A 36 2.67 20.98 -7.47
N ALA A 37 3.98 21.09 -7.63
CA ALA A 37 4.56 21.96 -8.65
C ALA A 37 4.81 21.23 -9.98
N VAL A 38 5.38 20.02 -9.91
CA VAL A 38 5.78 19.25 -11.09
C VAL A 38 4.62 18.94 -12.05
N PRO A 39 3.38 18.61 -11.62
CA PRO A 39 2.27 18.32 -12.55
C PRO A 39 1.97 19.47 -13.51
N PHE A 40 2.21 20.72 -13.11
CA PHE A 40 1.99 21.88 -13.97
C PHE A 40 2.99 21.97 -15.14
N LEU A 41 4.14 21.31 -15.05
CA LEU A 41 5.13 21.25 -16.13
C LEU A 41 4.58 20.57 -17.40
N ILE A 42 3.54 19.73 -17.28
CA ILE A 42 2.83 19.12 -18.43
C ILE A 42 2.35 20.20 -19.41
N PHE A 43 1.92 21.36 -18.91
CA PHE A 43 1.35 22.43 -19.72
C PHE A 43 2.39 23.38 -20.34
N LEU A 44 3.67 23.29 -19.93
CA LEU A 44 4.72 24.25 -20.31
C LEU A 44 5.56 23.80 -21.52
N GLY A 45 5.00 22.93 -22.36
CA GLY A 45 5.60 22.50 -23.63
C GLY A 45 6.42 21.22 -23.56
N ARG A 46 6.99 20.82 -24.71
CA ARG A 46 7.61 19.48 -24.91
C ARG A 46 8.69 19.16 -23.88
N ARG A 47 9.67 20.05 -23.69
CA ARG A 47 10.82 19.80 -22.80
C ARG A 47 10.39 19.63 -21.35
N LEU A 48 9.45 20.43 -20.88
CA LEU A 48 8.99 20.40 -19.50
C LEU A 48 8.04 19.23 -19.23
N CYS A 49 7.27 18.79 -20.23
CA CYS A 49 6.51 17.54 -20.17
C CYS A 49 7.43 16.31 -20.00
N LEU A 50 8.56 16.27 -20.72
CA LEU A 50 9.57 15.22 -20.53
C LEU A 50 10.19 15.26 -19.12
N VAL A 51 10.56 16.46 -18.64
CA VAL A 51 11.08 16.64 -17.27
C VAL A 51 10.05 16.18 -16.23
N HIS A 52 8.77 16.50 -16.40
CA HIS A 52 7.68 15.98 -15.57
C HIS A 52 7.67 14.46 -15.54
N GLY A 53 7.65 13.81 -16.70
CA GLY A 53 7.63 12.36 -16.81
C GLY A 53 8.81 11.71 -16.07
N ILE A 54 10.02 12.24 -16.25
CA ILE A 54 11.24 11.76 -15.58
C ILE A 54 11.14 11.94 -14.07
N LEU A 55 10.80 13.14 -13.60
CA LEU A 55 10.72 13.44 -12.17
C LEU A 55 9.66 12.57 -11.48
N GLN A 56 8.51 12.38 -12.12
CA GLN A 56 7.43 11.57 -11.56
C GLN A 56 7.82 10.08 -11.49
N ILE A 57 8.41 9.52 -12.56
CA ILE A 57 8.89 8.13 -12.55
C ILE A 57 9.96 7.93 -11.48
N LEU A 58 10.95 8.83 -11.42
CA LEU A 58 12.05 8.75 -10.46
C LEU A 58 11.51 8.83 -9.02
N PHE A 59 10.55 9.73 -8.77
CA PHE A 59 9.89 9.83 -7.48
C PHE A 59 9.12 8.55 -7.11
N GLN A 60 8.34 7.96 -8.02
CA GLN A 60 7.63 6.71 -7.75
C GLN A 60 8.60 5.53 -7.51
N VAL A 61 9.71 5.47 -8.25
CA VAL A 61 10.77 4.46 -8.03
C VAL A 61 11.41 4.64 -6.64
N LEU A 62 11.68 5.87 -6.21
CA LEU A 62 12.15 6.15 -4.85
C LEU A 62 11.14 5.70 -3.79
N LEU A 63 9.85 5.92 -4.00
CA LEU A 63 8.79 5.43 -3.10
C LEU A 63 8.73 3.90 -3.05
N ILE A 64 8.89 3.21 -4.18
CA ILE A 64 8.97 1.74 -4.25
C ILE A 64 10.21 1.21 -3.53
N MET A 65 11.35 1.90 -3.65
CA MET A 65 12.58 1.50 -2.98
C MET A 65 12.58 1.83 -1.48
N SER A 66 11.86 2.87 -1.05
CA SER A 66 11.85 3.30 0.36
C SER A 66 10.69 2.72 1.18
N GLY A 67 9.64 2.20 0.53
CA GLY A 67 8.49 1.59 1.18
C GLY A 67 7.73 0.63 0.27
N ASN A 68 6.59 0.11 0.75
CA ASN A 68 5.67 -0.67 -0.07
C ASN A 68 4.25 -0.12 0.00
N LEU A 69 3.83 0.58 -1.05
CA LEU A 69 2.44 0.99 -1.30
C LEU A 69 1.74 0.07 -2.30
N SER A 70 2.23 -1.17 -2.46
CA SER A 70 1.72 -2.15 -3.42
C SER A 70 1.77 -1.61 -4.86
N PHE A 71 0.84 -2.04 -5.71
CA PHE A 71 0.72 -1.68 -7.11
C PHE A 71 0.41 -0.19 -7.36
N LEU A 72 0.06 0.61 -6.34
CA LEU A 72 -0.32 2.02 -6.51
C LEU A 72 0.80 2.84 -7.15
N ASN A 73 2.04 2.69 -6.67
CA ASN A 73 3.20 3.38 -7.23
C ASN A 73 3.49 2.96 -8.68
N TRP A 74 3.11 1.74 -9.06
CA TRP A 74 3.27 1.25 -10.42
C TRP A 74 2.20 1.82 -11.34
N LEU A 75 0.96 1.92 -10.86
CA LEU A 75 -0.12 2.56 -11.62
C LEU A 75 0.13 4.05 -11.84
N THR A 76 0.78 4.74 -10.91
CA THR A 76 1.13 6.17 -11.08
C THR A 76 2.29 6.38 -12.06
N ILE A 77 3.15 5.38 -12.28
CA ILE A 77 4.20 5.42 -13.32
C ILE A 77 3.59 5.37 -14.73
N VAL A 78 2.54 4.59 -14.95
CA VAL A 78 1.91 4.41 -16.27
C VAL A 78 1.57 5.73 -16.98
N PRO A 79 0.82 6.68 -16.38
CA PRO A 79 0.52 7.95 -17.04
C PRO A 79 1.78 8.81 -17.25
N SER A 80 2.82 8.67 -16.43
CA SER A 80 4.08 9.39 -16.64
C SER A 80 4.84 8.91 -17.87
N ILE A 81 4.68 7.64 -18.27
CA ILE A 81 5.25 7.11 -19.53
C ILE A 81 4.61 7.81 -20.74
N ALA A 82 3.34 8.22 -20.65
CA ALA A 82 2.67 8.95 -21.73
C ALA A 82 3.22 10.37 -21.96
N CYS A 83 4.09 10.88 -21.08
CA CYS A 83 4.77 12.16 -21.28
C CYS A 83 5.93 12.07 -22.29
N PHE A 84 6.39 10.87 -22.65
CA PHE A 84 7.50 10.68 -23.58
C PHE A 84 7.00 10.49 -25.01
N ASP A 85 7.57 11.26 -25.94
CA ASP A 85 7.28 11.13 -27.36
C ASP A 85 8.18 10.08 -28.04
N ASP A 86 7.85 9.72 -29.28
CA ASP A 86 8.58 8.72 -30.05
C ASP A 86 10.07 9.06 -30.24
N ALA A 87 10.44 10.35 -30.19
CA ALA A 87 11.84 10.76 -30.27
C ALA A 87 12.58 10.58 -28.95
N ALA A 88 11.94 10.88 -27.82
CA ALA A 88 12.48 10.64 -26.49
C ALA A 88 12.66 9.14 -26.23
N LEU A 89 11.76 8.29 -26.73
CA LEU A 89 11.85 6.83 -26.64
C LEU A 89 12.64 6.20 -27.79
N GLY A 90 13.10 7.00 -28.75
CA GLY A 90 13.79 6.53 -29.96
C GLY A 90 15.08 5.75 -29.69
N PHE A 91 15.66 5.85 -28.49
CA PHE A 91 16.83 5.06 -28.09
C PHE A 91 16.49 3.58 -27.83
N LEU A 92 15.23 3.24 -27.52
CA LEU A 92 14.78 1.86 -27.27
C LEU A 92 14.63 1.05 -28.56
N PHE A 93 14.61 1.71 -29.73
CA PHE A 93 14.41 1.09 -31.03
C PHE A 93 15.72 1.04 -31.84
N SER A 94 15.93 -0.06 -32.58
CA SER A 94 17.14 -0.31 -33.37
C SER A 94 17.42 0.82 -34.38
N SER A 95 18.69 1.23 -34.49
CA SER A 95 19.16 2.28 -35.43
C SER A 95 19.55 1.74 -36.80
N LYS A 96 18.92 0.65 -37.29
CA LYS A 96 19.07 0.27 -38.70
C LYS A 96 18.59 1.42 -39.61
N GLU A 97 19.23 1.61 -40.76
CA GLU A 97 18.97 2.72 -41.70
C GLU A 97 17.52 2.79 -42.21
N GLN A 98 16.75 1.70 -42.12
CA GLN A 98 15.31 1.66 -42.45
C GLN A 98 14.40 1.40 -41.23
N GLY A 99 14.94 1.50 -40.02
CA GLY A 99 14.22 1.27 -38.77
C GLY A 99 13.20 2.36 -38.45
N LEU A 100 12.27 2.03 -37.55
CA LEU A 100 11.21 2.93 -37.07
C LEU A 100 11.75 4.29 -36.60
N LYS A 101 12.93 4.30 -35.97
CA LYS A 101 13.62 5.49 -35.48
C LYS A 101 13.95 6.49 -36.59
N ALA A 102 14.49 6.03 -37.72
CA ALA A 102 14.86 6.89 -38.84
C ALA A 102 13.62 7.55 -39.47
N ARG A 103 12.53 6.78 -39.65
CA ARG A 103 11.26 7.29 -40.18
C ARG A 103 10.61 8.35 -39.27
N VAL A 104 10.63 8.14 -37.96
CA VAL A 104 10.09 9.10 -36.98
C VAL A 104 10.92 10.39 -36.98
N GLN A 105 12.25 10.29 -37.04
CA GLN A 105 13.13 11.46 -37.09
C GLN A 105 12.92 12.29 -38.36
N GLU A 106 12.75 11.63 -39.51
CA GLU A 106 12.45 12.29 -40.78
C GLU A 106 11.10 13.02 -40.75
N MET A 107 10.04 12.38 -40.22
CA MET A 107 8.73 13.03 -40.03
C MET A 107 8.83 14.25 -39.10
N GLN A 108 9.58 14.16 -38.00
CA GLN A 108 9.76 15.26 -37.08
C GLN A 108 10.60 16.41 -37.66
N ALA A 109 11.65 16.09 -38.44
CA ALA A 109 12.45 17.07 -39.15
C ALA A 109 11.60 17.83 -40.18
N GLY A 110 10.75 17.13 -40.94
CA GLY A 110 9.80 17.75 -41.87
C GLY A 110 8.81 18.71 -41.19
N VAL A 111 8.29 18.34 -40.01
CA VAL A 111 7.43 19.23 -39.21
C VAL A 111 8.20 20.45 -38.69
N ALA A 112 9.45 20.28 -38.25
CA ALA A 112 10.31 21.37 -37.79
C ALA A 112 10.70 22.34 -38.91
N GLU A 113 10.82 21.85 -40.15
CA GLU A 113 11.02 22.65 -41.36
C GLU A 113 9.75 23.36 -41.86
N GLY A 114 8.62 23.23 -41.16
CA GLY A 114 7.37 23.90 -41.53
C GLY A 114 6.61 23.23 -42.67
N LYS A 115 6.97 22.00 -43.06
CA LYS A 115 6.16 21.16 -43.98
C LYS A 115 4.96 20.62 -43.21
N THR A 116 3.99 21.49 -42.96
CA THR A 116 2.72 21.12 -42.35
C THR A 116 1.80 20.58 -43.45
N GLU A 117 1.64 19.27 -43.52
CA GLU A 117 0.53 18.66 -44.25
C GLU A 117 -0.81 19.27 -43.77
N PRO A 118 -1.76 19.57 -44.67
CA PRO A 118 -3.04 20.15 -44.27
C PRO A 118 -3.73 19.22 -43.27
N LEU A 119 -4.15 19.80 -42.14
CA LEU A 119 -4.84 19.06 -41.09
C LEU A 119 -6.10 18.39 -41.67
N ARG A 120 -6.07 17.05 -41.80
CA ARG A 120 -7.25 16.25 -42.18
C ARG A 120 -8.43 16.60 -41.27
N CYS A 121 -9.65 16.55 -41.79
CA CYS A 121 -10.90 16.73 -41.02
C CYS A 121 -10.91 15.91 -39.71
N GLY A 122 -10.38 14.69 -39.73
CA GLY A 122 -10.23 13.85 -38.52
C GLY A 122 -9.39 14.46 -37.39
N CYS A 123 -8.44 15.35 -37.69
CA CYS A 123 -7.64 16.05 -36.68
C CYS A 123 -8.45 17.11 -35.94
N TYR A 124 -9.35 17.82 -36.64
CA TYR A 124 -10.28 18.77 -36.02
C TYR A 124 -11.33 18.06 -35.17
N ILE A 125 -11.89 16.96 -35.67
CA ILE A 125 -12.82 16.11 -34.90
C ILE A 125 -12.15 15.63 -33.61
N ARG A 126 -10.92 15.11 -33.70
CA ARG A 126 -10.15 14.66 -32.53
C ARG A 126 -9.90 15.78 -31.53
N LYS A 127 -9.53 16.98 -32.00
CA LYS A 127 -9.36 18.16 -31.12
C LYS A 127 -10.68 18.52 -30.42
N GLY A 128 -11.79 18.53 -31.16
CA GLY A 128 -13.11 18.80 -30.61
C GLY A 128 -13.52 17.78 -29.54
N VAL A 129 -13.34 16.49 -29.82
CA VAL A 129 -13.62 15.41 -28.86
C VAL A 129 -12.76 15.55 -27.60
N ASN A 130 -11.45 15.78 -27.74
CA ASN A 130 -10.55 15.94 -26.60
C ASN A 130 -10.91 17.16 -25.74
N LEU A 131 -11.25 18.29 -26.37
CA LEU A 131 -11.67 19.49 -25.66
C LEU A 131 -13.00 19.28 -24.93
N SER A 132 -13.99 18.69 -25.60
CA SER A 132 -15.29 18.36 -25.00
C SER A 132 -15.14 17.40 -23.82
N PHE A 133 -14.30 16.38 -23.96
CA PHE A 133 -14.00 15.45 -22.88
C PHE A 133 -13.32 16.15 -21.69
N GLY A 134 -12.34 17.03 -21.96
CA GLY A 134 -11.69 17.83 -20.91
C GLY A 134 -12.67 18.73 -20.16
N VAL A 135 -13.59 19.41 -20.87
CA VAL A 135 -14.64 20.24 -20.27
C VAL A 135 -15.59 19.40 -19.42
N LEU A 136 -16.00 18.22 -19.91
CA LEU A 136 -16.85 17.30 -19.17
C LEU A 136 -16.19 16.86 -17.85
N ILE A 137 -14.92 16.45 -17.90
CA ILE A 137 -14.17 16.04 -16.69
C ILE A 137 -14.00 17.21 -15.72
N ALA A 138 -13.71 18.42 -16.20
CA ALA A 138 -13.61 19.61 -15.36
C ALA A 138 -14.94 19.91 -14.66
N PHE A 139 -16.06 19.84 -15.38
CA PHE A 139 -17.39 20.02 -14.82
C PHE A 139 -17.72 18.96 -13.76
N LEU A 140 -17.47 17.69 -14.05
CA LEU A 140 -17.69 16.59 -13.10
C LEU A 140 -16.77 16.65 -11.87
N SER A 141 -15.64 17.36 -11.96
CA SER A 141 -14.69 17.55 -10.86
C SER A 141 -15.12 18.64 -9.86
N ILE A 142 -16.03 19.54 -10.23
CA ILE A 142 -16.51 20.62 -9.35
C ILE A 142 -16.99 20.12 -7.97
N PRO A 143 -17.95 19.18 -7.87
CA PRO A 143 -18.42 18.69 -6.56
C PRO A 143 -17.32 18.00 -5.75
N VAL A 144 -16.39 17.32 -6.44
CA VAL A 144 -15.25 16.64 -5.80
C VAL A 144 -14.29 17.66 -5.19
N VAL A 145 -13.95 18.72 -5.94
CA VAL A 145 -13.07 19.79 -5.45
C VAL A 145 -13.73 20.54 -4.29
N ILE A 146 -15.02 20.85 -4.38
CA ILE A 146 -15.76 21.47 -3.27
C ILE A 146 -15.72 20.59 -2.01
N ASN A 147 -15.88 19.27 -2.15
CA ASN A 147 -15.76 18.34 -1.02
C ASN A 147 -14.34 18.29 -0.44
N LEU A 148 -13.30 18.32 -1.28
CA LEU A 148 -11.90 18.31 -0.82
C LEU A 148 -11.50 19.62 -0.11
N LEU A 149 -12.11 20.74 -0.49
CA LEU A 149 -11.92 22.03 0.19
C LEU A 149 -12.78 22.18 1.46
N SER A 150 -13.72 21.27 1.70
CA SER A 150 -14.59 21.28 2.88
C SER A 150 -13.86 20.76 4.12
N SER A 151 -14.15 21.36 5.28
CA SER A 151 -13.66 20.89 6.58
C SER A 151 -14.23 19.52 6.97
N ARG A 152 -15.32 19.08 6.33
CA ARG A 152 -15.95 17.75 6.52
C ARG A 152 -15.84 16.91 5.25
N GLN A 153 -14.62 16.77 4.73
CA GLN A 153 -14.36 15.96 3.54
C GLN A 153 -14.89 14.53 3.68
N VAL A 154 -15.62 14.06 2.68
CA VAL A 154 -16.08 12.67 2.59
C VAL A 154 -15.23 11.93 1.56
N MET A 155 -14.54 10.89 2.00
CA MET A 155 -13.70 10.02 1.15
C MET A 155 -14.47 8.80 0.67
N ASN A 156 -14.02 8.18 -0.44
CA ASN A 156 -14.60 6.97 -1.02
C ASN A 156 -16.09 7.12 -1.37
N THR A 157 -16.47 8.31 -1.86
CA THR A 157 -17.88 8.66 -2.15
C THR A 157 -18.07 8.98 -3.62
N SER A 158 -19.20 8.53 -4.15
CA SER A 158 -19.61 8.79 -5.52
C SER A 158 -20.48 10.04 -5.58
N PHE A 159 -20.15 10.98 -6.48
CA PHE A 159 -20.88 12.25 -6.63
C PHE A 159 -21.88 12.24 -7.80
N ASN A 160 -21.79 11.25 -8.69
CA ASN A 160 -22.64 11.13 -9.87
C ASN A 160 -23.11 9.68 -10.08
N PRO A 161 -24.26 9.44 -10.75
CA PRO A 161 -24.78 8.09 -11.01
C PRO A 161 -23.81 7.21 -11.80
N LEU A 162 -23.10 7.81 -12.76
CA LEU A 162 -22.12 7.13 -13.62
C LEU A 162 -20.76 6.91 -12.95
N ARG A 163 -20.54 7.43 -11.73
CA ARG A 163 -19.32 7.26 -10.92
C ARG A 163 -18.01 7.60 -11.65
N ILE A 164 -18.03 8.56 -12.57
CA ILE A 164 -16.88 8.89 -13.44
C ILE A 164 -15.76 9.62 -12.66
N VAL A 165 -16.11 10.62 -11.84
CA VAL A 165 -15.17 11.40 -11.03
C VAL A 165 -15.65 11.39 -9.58
N ASN A 166 -14.83 10.86 -8.67
CA ASN A 166 -15.18 10.60 -7.27
C ASN A 166 -13.98 10.90 -6.35
N THR A 167 -14.24 10.93 -5.04
CA THR A 167 -13.15 10.93 -4.05
C THR A 167 -12.73 9.52 -3.71
N TYR A 168 -11.42 9.28 -3.69
CA TYR A 168 -10.84 8.03 -3.19
C TYR A 168 -9.78 8.37 -2.15
N GLY A 169 -9.92 7.79 -0.96
CA GLY A 169 -8.95 7.91 0.12
C GLY A 169 -8.38 6.54 0.44
N ALA A 170 -7.11 6.32 0.10
CA ALA A 170 -6.41 5.08 0.44
C ALA A 170 -6.16 4.97 1.95
N PHE A 171 -5.98 6.11 2.63
CA PHE A 171 -5.69 6.19 4.06
C PHE A 171 -6.44 7.38 4.68
N GLY A 172 -7.40 7.12 5.57
CA GLY A 172 -8.18 8.18 6.24
C GLY A 172 -7.39 8.92 7.33
N SER A 173 -6.48 8.22 8.00
CA SER A 173 -5.53 8.79 8.96
C SER A 173 -4.28 7.90 9.04
N ILE A 174 -3.13 8.51 9.32
CA ILE A 174 -1.86 7.80 9.54
C ILE A 174 -1.40 8.11 10.95
N THR A 175 -1.13 7.07 11.74
CA THR A 175 -0.65 7.20 13.11
C THR A 175 0.84 7.54 13.15
N LYS A 176 1.26 8.19 14.25
CA LYS A 176 2.69 8.52 14.48
C LYS A 176 3.48 7.32 15.03
N ASP A 177 2.81 6.44 15.76
CA ASP A 177 3.38 5.22 16.34
C ASP A 177 2.86 3.99 15.60
N ARG A 178 3.74 3.02 15.33
CA ARG A 178 3.36 1.72 14.77
C ARG A 178 2.85 0.82 15.89
N THR A 179 1.57 0.47 15.83
CA THR A 179 0.97 -0.57 16.66
C THR A 179 0.67 -1.80 15.82
N GLU A 180 0.74 -2.97 16.44
CA GLU A 180 0.53 -4.24 15.78
C GLU A 180 -0.26 -5.17 16.68
N VAL A 181 -1.25 -5.86 16.10
CA VAL A 181 -1.94 -6.97 16.76
C VAL A 181 -1.18 -8.25 16.48
N ILE A 182 -0.87 -9.00 17.54
CA ILE A 182 -0.21 -10.31 17.51
C ILE A 182 -1.22 -11.34 17.98
N ILE A 183 -1.52 -12.32 17.13
CA ILE A 183 -2.43 -13.42 17.47
C ILE A 183 -1.61 -14.51 18.14
N GLN A 184 -2.07 -14.97 19.30
CA GLN A 184 -1.43 -16.01 20.08
C GLN A 184 -2.40 -17.15 20.33
N GLY A 185 -1.92 -18.39 20.29
CA GLY A 185 -2.68 -19.57 20.70
C GLY A 185 -2.03 -20.26 21.90
N THR A 186 -2.82 -21.04 22.64
CA THR A 186 -2.31 -21.92 23.70
C THR A 186 -3.07 -23.24 23.75
N SER A 187 -2.38 -24.31 24.12
CA SER A 187 -2.97 -25.62 24.42
C SER A 187 -3.36 -25.79 25.88
N SER A 188 -3.08 -24.80 26.74
CA SER A 188 -3.43 -24.84 28.17
C SER A 188 -4.94 -24.99 28.40
N LEU A 189 -5.29 -25.65 29.50
CA LEU A 189 -6.69 -25.84 29.89
C LEU A 189 -7.33 -24.52 30.34
N ASP A 190 -6.64 -23.78 31.23
CA ASP A 190 -7.06 -22.46 31.70
C ASP A 190 -6.25 -21.37 30.99
N PRO A 191 -6.90 -20.41 30.30
CA PRO A 191 -6.21 -19.31 29.63
C PRO A 191 -5.62 -18.28 30.61
N ASN A 192 -6.05 -18.28 31.88
CA ASN A 192 -5.58 -17.36 32.92
C ASN A 192 -4.45 -17.94 33.78
N ASP A 193 -4.06 -19.20 33.56
CA ASP A 193 -2.95 -19.82 34.26
C ASP A 193 -1.65 -19.04 33.96
N PRO A 194 -0.92 -18.53 34.98
CA PRO A 194 0.37 -17.87 34.80
C PRO A 194 1.43 -18.75 34.10
N ALA A 195 1.31 -20.08 34.20
CA ALA A 195 2.20 -21.03 33.53
C ALA A 195 1.79 -21.32 32.07
N ALA A 196 0.67 -20.78 31.59
CA ALA A 196 0.22 -20.99 30.22
C ALA A 196 1.20 -20.40 29.20
N ILE A 197 1.69 -21.26 28.31
CA ILE A 197 2.57 -20.86 27.22
C ILE A 197 1.69 -20.40 26.06
N TRP A 198 1.87 -19.15 25.65
CA TRP A 198 1.19 -18.54 24.51
C TRP A 198 2.16 -18.43 23.34
N GLU A 199 1.88 -19.17 22.27
CA GLU A 199 2.70 -19.21 21.06
C GLU A 199 2.11 -18.28 20.00
N GLU A 200 2.96 -17.57 19.26
CA GLU A 200 2.53 -16.53 18.32
C GLU A 200 2.37 -17.10 16.90
N TYR A 201 1.29 -16.71 16.23
CA TYR A 201 1.16 -16.92 14.79
C TYR A 201 1.92 -15.84 14.03
N GLU A 202 2.68 -16.23 13.00
CA GLU A 202 3.38 -15.25 12.16
C GLU A 202 2.72 -15.10 10.79
N PHE A 203 2.63 -13.86 10.33
CA PHE A 203 2.09 -13.50 9.02
C PHE A 203 3.20 -13.45 7.95
N LYS A 204 2.83 -13.35 6.68
CA LYS A 204 3.78 -13.52 5.56
C LYS A 204 4.76 -12.38 5.36
N CYS A 205 4.46 -11.16 5.77
CA CYS A 205 5.33 -9.99 5.62
C CYS A 205 5.11 -8.93 6.71
N LYS A 206 3.97 -8.93 7.37
CA LYS A 206 3.66 -8.05 8.50
C LYS A 206 4.71 -8.25 9.62
N PRO A 207 5.16 -7.18 10.29
CA PRO A 207 6.00 -7.30 11.47
C PRO A 207 5.36 -8.15 12.56
N GLY A 208 6.15 -9.10 13.07
CA GLY A 208 5.82 -10.05 14.12
C GLY A 208 7.08 -10.35 14.92
N ASP A 209 7.83 -11.37 14.51
CA ASP A 209 9.13 -11.69 15.10
C ASP A 209 10.11 -10.50 15.06
N LEU A 210 10.85 -10.34 16.15
CA LEU A 210 11.82 -9.28 16.35
C LEU A 210 13.09 -9.46 15.53
N HIS A 211 13.46 -10.70 15.22
CA HIS A 211 14.64 -11.04 14.43
C HIS A 211 14.36 -11.05 12.92
N ARG A 212 13.08 -11.01 12.55
CA ARG A 212 12.67 -10.99 11.17
C ARG A 212 12.96 -9.67 10.47
N ARG A 213 13.72 -9.76 9.39
CA ARG A 213 13.95 -8.65 8.45
C ARG A 213 12.65 -8.27 7.74
N PRO A 214 12.35 -6.97 7.55
CA PRO A 214 11.21 -6.53 6.75
C PRO A 214 11.26 -7.07 5.32
N CYS A 215 10.11 -7.42 4.74
CA CYS A 215 10.05 -8.08 3.44
C CYS A 215 10.07 -7.08 2.26
N LEU A 216 10.53 -7.54 1.09
CA LEU A 216 10.44 -6.81 -0.17
C LEU A 216 9.47 -7.56 -1.10
N ILE A 217 8.26 -7.02 -1.26
CA ILE A 217 7.18 -7.72 -2.01
C ILE A 217 6.48 -6.83 -3.05
N SER A 218 6.98 -5.62 -3.33
CA SER A 218 6.48 -4.77 -4.42
C SER A 218 6.54 -5.54 -5.75
N PRO A 219 5.52 -5.46 -6.64
CA PRO A 219 4.33 -4.59 -6.62
C PRO A 219 3.14 -5.11 -5.80
N TYR A 220 3.31 -6.17 -5.01
CA TYR A 220 2.22 -6.88 -4.34
C TYR A 220 2.11 -6.54 -2.84
N HIS A 221 0.99 -6.95 -2.24
CA HIS A 221 0.83 -7.05 -0.79
C HIS A 221 -0.04 -8.25 -0.43
N TYR A 222 0.25 -8.89 0.70
CA TYR A 222 -0.65 -9.89 1.26
C TYR A 222 -1.88 -9.20 1.87
N ARG A 223 -3.06 -9.56 1.38
CA ARG A 223 -4.33 -8.92 1.78
C ARG A 223 -4.57 -9.03 3.29
N LEU A 224 -4.31 -10.19 3.88
CA LEU A 224 -4.51 -10.43 5.32
C LEU A 224 -3.55 -9.57 6.16
N ASP A 225 -2.26 -9.56 5.82
CA ASP A 225 -1.24 -8.72 6.46
C ASP A 225 -1.63 -7.23 6.45
N TRP A 226 -2.14 -6.75 5.31
CA TRP A 226 -2.60 -5.37 5.15
C TRP A 226 -3.86 -5.07 5.98
N LEU A 227 -4.80 -6.02 6.05
CA LEU A 227 -5.98 -5.90 6.91
C LEU A 227 -5.60 -5.89 8.40
N MET A 228 -4.62 -6.70 8.81
CA MET A 228 -4.11 -6.72 10.18
C MET A 228 -3.43 -5.40 10.56
N TRP A 229 -2.80 -4.70 9.61
CA TRP A 229 -2.28 -3.35 9.84
C TRP A 229 -3.41 -2.35 10.13
N PHE A 230 -4.51 -2.38 9.36
CA PHE A 230 -5.69 -1.55 9.65
C PHE A 230 -6.34 -1.88 10.99
N ALA A 231 -6.48 -3.19 11.29
CA ALA A 231 -7.01 -3.67 12.56
C ALA A 231 -6.29 -3.04 13.76
N ALA A 232 -4.97 -2.91 13.69
CA ALA A 232 -4.18 -2.37 14.79
C ALA A 232 -4.45 -0.90 15.14
N PHE A 233 -5.18 -0.16 14.28
CA PHE A 233 -5.62 1.22 14.52
C PHE A 233 -7.04 1.34 15.07
N GLN A 234 -7.81 0.27 14.99
CA GLN A 234 -9.22 0.22 15.33
C GLN A 234 -9.42 -0.77 16.48
N THR A 235 -10.67 -0.98 16.88
CA THR A 235 -11.00 -2.02 17.86
C THR A 235 -11.47 -3.29 17.17
N TYR A 236 -11.49 -4.41 17.90
CA TYR A 236 -11.95 -5.67 17.34
C TYR A 236 -13.46 -5.68 17.05
N GLU A 237 -14.25 -4.82 17.70
CA GLU A 237 -15.68 -4.64 17.41
C GLU A 237 -15.90 -3.94 16.06
N GLN A 238 -14.99 -3.06 15.65
CA GLN A 238 -15.00 -2.46 14.31
C GLN A 238 -14.46 -3.41 13.24
N ASN A 239 -13.67 -4.41 13.64
CA ASN A 239 -13.03 -5.40 12.78
C ASN A 239 -13.41 -6.83 13.19
N GLU A 240 -14.71 -7.13 13.17
CA GLU A 240 -15.24 -8.42 13.65
C GLU A 240 -14.66 -9.63 12.90
N TRP A 241 -14.15 -9.42 11.67
CA TRP A 241 -13.45 -10.43 10.88
C TRP A 241 -12.22 -11.01 11.60
N ILE A 242 -11.63 -10.30 12.57
CA ILE A 242 -10.51 -10.81 13.38
C ILE A 242 -10.99 -11.94 14.31
N ILE A 243 -12.21 -11.84 14.84
CA ILE A 243 -12.82 -12.89 15.66
C ILE A 243 -13.20 -14.08 14.77
N HIS A 244 -13.65 -13.82 13.54
CA HIS A 244 -13.82 -14.87 12.53
C HIS A 244 -12.50 -15.62 12.27
N LEU A 245 -11.41 -14.87 12.04
CA LEU A 245 -10.06 -15.43 11.88
C LEU A 245 -9.64 -16.25 13.11
N ALA A 246 -9.85 -15.74 14.33
CA ALA A 246 -9.52 -16.47 15.56
C ALA A 246 -10.29 -17.79 15.67
N GLY A 247 -11.59 -17.82 15.34
CA GLY A 247 -12.39 -19.05 15.31
C GLY A 247 -11.87 -20.07 14.29
N LYS A 248 -11.42 -19.60 13.12
CA LYS A 248 -10.83 -20.45 12.08
C LYS A 248 -9.45 -21.00 12.47
N LEU A 249 -8.64 -20.21 13.19
CA LEU A 249 -7.36 -20.67 13.76
C LEU A 249 -7.57 -21.69 14.89
N LEU A 250 -8.59 -21.51 15.74
CA LEU A 250 -9.01 -22.48 16.76
C LEU A 250 -9.45 -23.83 16.17
N ALA A 251 -9.92 -23.83 14.92
CA ALA A 251 -10.27 -25.04 14.20
C ALA A 251 -9.15 -25.60 13.32
N ASN A 252 -8.00 -24.91 13.22
CA ASN A 252 -6.87 -25.27 12.37
C ASN A 252 -7.25 -25.46 10.88
N GLU A 253 -8.16 -24.62 10.37
CA GLU A 253 -8.71 -24.74 9.02
C GLU A 253 -7.65 -24.43 7.95
N LYS A 254 -7.45 -25.35 7.00
CA LYS A 254 -6.32 -25.33 6.04
C LYS A 254 -6.28 -24.07 5.17
N GLU A 255 -7.44 -23.59 4.73
CA GLU A 255 -7.55 -22.39 3.90
C GLU A 255 -7.00 -21.16 4.62
N VAL A 256 -7.28 -21.03 5.92
CA VAL A 256 -6.80 -19.91 6.74
C VAL A 256 -5.31 -20.08 7.05
N LEU A 257 -4.88 -21.29 7.38
CA LEU A 257 -3.46 -21.58 7.63
C LEU A 257 -2.59 -21.28 6.41
N SER A 258 -3.11 -21.46 5.19
CA SER A 258 -2.39 -21.10 3.95
C SER A 258 -2.06 -19.59 3.83
N LEU A 259 -2.76 -18.73 4.58
CA LEU A 259 -2.53 -17.29 4.65
C LEU A 259 -1.50 -16.91 5.72
N ILE A 260 -1.22 -17.80 6.66
CA ILE A 260 -0.25 -17.64 7.75
C ILE A 260 1.12 -18.14 7.27
N ALA A 261 2.20 -17.57 7.80
CA ALA A 261 3.57 -17.98 7.48
C ALA A 261 4.10 -19.05 8.43
N PHE A 262 3.78 -18.93 9.71
CA PHE A 262 4.18 -19.88 10.75
C PHE A 262 2.99 -20.18 11.67
N ASN A 263 2.66 -21.46 11.81
CA ASN A 263 1.65 -21.98 12.73
C ASN A 263 2.34 -22.80 13.84
N PRO A 264 2.34 -22.33 15.11
CA PRO A 264 2.97 -23.08 16.21
C PRO A 264 2.28 -24.41 16.55
N PHE A 265 1.05 -24.61 16.06
CA PHE A 265 0.25 -25.82 16.24
C PHE A 265 0.24 -26.73 15.00
N GLU A 266 1.11 -26.48 14.02
CA GLU A 266 1.27 -27.37 12.88
C GLU A 266 1.76 -28.75 13.33
N GLY A 267 1.08 -29.81 12.88
CA GLY A 267 1.36 -31.18 13.30
C GLY A 267 0.99 -31.51 14.76
N LYS A 268 0.33 -30.59 15.48
CA LYS A 268 -0.16 -30.78 16.86
C LYS A 268 -1.69 -30.65 16.90
N ALA A 269 -2.26 -30.93 18.07
CA ALA A 269 -3.66 -30.60 18.34
C ALA A 269 -3.90 -29.07 18.21
N PRO A 270 -5.06 -28.63 17.72
CA PRO A 270 -5.41 -27.22 17.63
C PRO A 270 -5.32 -26.52 19.01
N PRO A 271 -5.07 -25.20 19.03
CA PRO A 271 -5.09 -24.46 20.28
C PRO A 271 -6.48 -24.51 20.92
N ARG A 272 -6.52 -24.57 22.25
CA ARG A 272 -7.77 -24.49 23.02
C ARG A 272 -8.28 -23.06 23.11
N TRP A 273 -7.33 -22.11 23.17
CA TRP A 273 -7.61 -20.69 23.29
C TRP A 273 -6.78 -19.89 22.30
N VAL A 274 -7.38 -18.85 21.75
CA VAL A 274 -6.70 -17.84 20.93
C VAL A 274 -6.98 -16.47 21.52
N ARG A 275 -5.96 -15.61 21.58
CA ARG A 275 -6.09 -14.22 22.03
C ARG A 275 -5.37 -13.26 21.09
N GLY A 276 -5.74 -12.00 21.15
CA GLY A 276 -5.06 -10.91 20.45
C GLY A 276 -4.34 -10.03 21.44
N GLU A 277 -3.04 -9.80 21.24
CA GLU A 277 -2.23 -8.92 22.06
C GLU A 277 -1.79 -7.70 21.25
N HIS A 278 -1.82 -6.52 21.87
CA HIS A 278 -1.48 -5.26 21.23
C HIS A 278 -0.08 -4.81 21.64
N TYR A 279 0.76 -4.56 20.63
CA TYR A 279 2.14 -4.16 20.83
C TYR A 279 2.47 -2.89 20.06
N ARG A 280 3.29 -2.03 20.65
CA ARG A 280 3.95 -0.94 19.94
C ARG A 280 5.28 -1.43 19.39
N TYR A 281 5.46 -1.33 18.07
CA TYR A 281 6.70 -1.72 17.38
C TYR A 281 7.53 -0.49 17.03
N LYS A 282 8.85 -0.63 17.17
CA LYS A 282 9.84 0.35 16.71
C LYS A 282 10.99 -0.39 16.05
N PHE A 283 11.60 0.22 15.04
CA PHE A 283 12.85 -0.29 14.50
C PHE A 283 13.95 -0.24 15.56
N SER A 284 14.76 -1.30 15.62
CA SER A 284 16.01 -1.26 16.38
C SER A 284 16.95 -0.16 15.83
N ARG A 285 17.99 0.18 16.59
CA ARG A 285 18.97 1.18 16.14
C ARG A 285 20.12 0.45 15.43
N PRO A 286 20.45 0.77 14.16
CA PRO A 286 21.61 0.21 13.50
C PRO A 286 22.87 0.41 14.36
N GLY A 287 23.66 -0.66 14.55
CA GLY A 287 24.86 -0.65 15.38
C GLY A 287 24.64 -0.63 16.91
N GLY A 288 23.40 -0.51 17.39
CA GLY A 288 23.05 -0.63 18.80
C GLY A 288 22.92 -2.09 19.26
N ASN A 289 22.82 -2.32 20.57
CA ASN A 289 22.82 -3.67 21.18
C ASN A 289 21.79 -4.62 20.54
N HIS A 290 20.52 -4.19 20.43
CA HIS A 290 19.47 -5.00 19.80
C HIS A 290 19.80 -5.42 18.36
N ALA A 291 20.39 -4.53 17.55
CA ALA A 291 20.76 -4.85 16.18
C ALA A 291 21.97 -5.79 16.10
N ARG A 292 22.90 -5.71 17.06
CA ARG A 292 24.01 -6.67 17.22
C ARG A 292 23.52 -8.06 17.59
N ASP A 293 22.43 -8.14 18.37
CA ASP A 293 21.72 -9.39 18.67
C ASP A 293 20.85 -9.88 17.49
N GLY A 294 20.93 -9.24 16.33
CA GLY A 294 20.15 -9.60 15.13
C GLY A 294 18.68 -9.15 15.14
N LYS A 295 18.25 -8.33 16.11
CA LYS A 295 16.87 -7.82 16.17
C LYS A 295 16.70 -6.62 15.23
N TRP A 296 15.75 -6.73 14.32
CA TRP A 296 15.29 -5.63 13.46
C TRP A 296 14.23 -4.77 14.16
N TRP A 297 13.48 -5.36 15.08
CA TRP A 297 12.39 -4.72 15.79
C TRP A 297 12.57 -4.75 17.30
N ILE A 298 11.96 -3.77 17.96
CA ILE A 298 11.78 -3.70 19.40
C ILE A 298 10.29 -3.49 19.62
N ARG A 299 9.68 -4.29 20.50
CA ARG A 299 8.25 -4.17 20.82
C ARG A 299 8.03 -3.90 22.31
N LYS A 300 6.98 -3.16 22.62
CA LYS A 300 6.47 -2.97 23.98
C LYS A 300 5.00 -3.33 24.02
N ARG A 301 4.61 -4.23 24.94
CA ARG A 301 3.20 -4.58 25.14
C ARG A 301 2.41 -3.35 25.59
N ILE A 302 1.29 -3.09 24.91
CA ILE A 302 0.34 -2.04 25.27
C ILE A 302 -0.75 -2.63 26.17
N GLY A 303 -1.30 -3.78 25.77
CA GLY A 303 -2.37 -4.47 26.48
C GLY A 303 -3.06 -5.51 25.59
N PRO A 304 -4.11 -6.16 26.09
CA PRO A 304 -4.91 -7.09 25.30
C PRO A 304 -5.66 -6.32 24.19
N TYR A 305 -5.71 -6.90 22.99
CA TYR A 305 -6.52 -6.40 21.88
C TYR A 305 -7.91 -7.05 21.86
N PHE A 306 -7.99 -8.38 22.01
CA PHE A 306 -9.23 -9.10 22.31
C PHE A 306 -8.95 -10.23 23.33
N PRO A 307 -9.89 -10.57 24.21
CA PRO A 307 -9.68 -11.54 25.28
C PRO A 307 -9.48 -12.97 24.74
N PRO A 308 -8.95 -13.91 25.54
CA PRO A 308 -8.93 -15.32 25.18
C PRO A 308 -10.31 -15.82 24.77
N VAL A 309 -10.42 -16.33 23.55
CA VAL A 309 -11.62 -16.96 22.99
C VAL A 309 -11.35 -18.44 22.74
N HIS A 310 -12.40 -19.24 22.86
CA HIS A 310 -12.39 -20.68 22.56
C HIS A 310 -13.53 -20.99 21.58
N LEU A 311 -13.44 -22.15 20.94
CA LEU A 311 -14.31 -22.50 19.81
C LEU A 311 -15.80 -22.52 20.20
N GLU A 312 -16.13 -23.07 21.36
CA GLU A 312 -17.52 -23.17 21.83
C GLU A 312 -18.14 -21.80 22.15
N GLY A 313 -17.39 -20.92 22.82
CA GLY A 313 -17.81 -19.55 23.14
C GLY A 313 -18.07 -18.70 21.89
N LEU A 314 -17.43 -19.01 20.76
CA LEU A 314 -17.63 -18.30 19.50
C LEU A 314 -18.84 -18.80 18.69
N LYS A 315 -19.44 -19.95 19.01
CA LYS A 315 -20.56 -20.51 18.21
C LYS A 315 -21.71 -19.53 18.02
N LYS A 316 -22.17 -18.92 19.12
CA LYS A 316 -23.26 -17.91 19.11
C LYS A 316 -22.86 -16.65 18.33
N PHE A 317 -21.59 -16.26 18.39
CA PHE A 317 -21.08 -15.09 17.68
C PHE A 317 -21.11 -15.29 16.16
N PHE A 318 -20.73 -16.49 15.70
CA PHE A 318 -20.77 -16.91 14.29
C PHE A 318 -22.21 -17.03 13.79
N GLU A 319 -23.10 -17.66 14.56
CA GLU A 319 -24.52 -17.78 14.24
C GLU A 319 -25.20 -16.41 14.06
N ALA A 320 -24.96 -15.48 14.99
CA ALA A 320 -25.54 -14.14 14.93
C ALA A 320 -25.15 -13.34 13.68
N ARG A 321 -24.05 -13.72 13.01
CA ARG A 321 -23.53 -13.07 11.79
C ARG A 321 -23.72 -13.90 10.53
N ASN A 322 -24.42 -15.04 10.64
CA ASN A 322 -24.60 -16.01 9.56
C ASN A 322 -23.26 -16.46 8.92
N TRP A 323 -22.22 -16.62 9.74
CA TRP A 323 -20.92 -17.11 9.28
C TRP A 323 -20.85 -18.64 9.32
N PRO A 324 -20.12 -19.26 8.37
CA PRO A 324 -19.91 -20.69 8.40
C PRO A 324 -19.11 -21.07 9.64
N GLN A 325 -19.61 -22.03 10.41
CA GLN A 325 -18.92 -22.54 11.59
C GLN A 325 -17.52 -23.05 11.22
N PRO A 326 -16.49 -22.81 12.05
CA PRO A 326 -15.15 -23.33 11.82
C PRO A 326 -15.19 -24.87 11.77
N LYS A 327 -14.57 -25.46 10.74
CA LYS A 327 -14.49 -26.91 10.60
C LYS A 327 -13.14 -27.38 11.11
N GLN A 328 -13.15 -28.34 12.03
CA GLN A 328 -11.93 -29.08 12.37
C GLN A 328 -11.73 -30.11 11.28
N ASP A 329 -10.78 -29.86 10.39
CA ASP A 329 -10.30 -30.89 9.48
C ASP A 329 -9.52 -31.92 10.31
N GLY A 330 -10.09 -33.11 10.45
CA GLY A 330 -9.53 -34.23 11.22
C GLY A 330 -8.24 -34.80 10.66
#